data_AF-A0A0G4B231-F1
#
_entry.id   AF-A0A0G4B231-F1
#
_cell.length_a   1.000
_cell.length_b   1.000
_cell.length_c   1.000
_cell.angle_alpha   90.00
_cell.angle_beta   90.00
_cell.angle_gamma   90.00
#
_symmetry.space_group_name_H-M   'P 1'
#
loop_
_entity.id
_entity.type
_entity.pdbx_description
1 polymer ?
#
loop_
_entity_poly.entity_id
_entity_poly.type
_entity_poly.pdbx_seq_one_letter_code
_entity_poly.pdbx_strand_id
1 'polypeptide(L)'
;MKICKGYTRIVVVLPSIRIAVKLPRFYIWNAIRTMFWLVFKHRRWRRIWQFTFCHPEMWGTIPHFLLGGIHANWLEFVFYVKTRNPFLQPTYFSFFGLLNIQKAGKECTLELVDVWCNLQEITNMGCFPDGHAFANPANFSLEDGKLRMFDYGSVGTCEVISKYGDKMFQEFDPNFSWEKFKKLSLHIYTQIKRLS
;
A
#
# COMPACT_ATOMS: atom_id res chain seq x y z
N MET A 1 8.37 -2.88 21.36
CA MET A 1 8.93 -2.95 19.99
C MET A 1 8.16 -4.04 19.24
N LYS A 2 7.72 -3.78 18.00
CA LYS A 2 7.03 -4.77 17.15
C LYS A 2 7.83 -4.90 15.84
N ILE A 3 8.10 -6.13 15.40
CA ILE A 3 8.79 -6.39 14.13
C ILE A 3 7.79 -7.04 13.19
N CYS A 4 7.48 -6.36 12.09
CA CYS A 4 6.61 -6.85 11.03
C CYS A 4 7.47 -7.23 9.82
N LYS A 5 7.15 -8.36 9.17
CA LYS A 5 7.84 -8.81 7.97
C LYS A 5 6.89 -8.73 6.78
N GLY A 6 7.10 -7.73 5.93
CA GLY A 6 6.46 -7.66 4.62
C GLY A 6 7.21 -8.52 3.59
N TYR A 7 6.71 -8.52 2.36
CA TYR A 7 7.37 -9.23 1.27
C TYR A 7 8.73 -8.61 0.96
N THR A 8 8.79 -7.33 0.59
CA THR A 8 10.06 -6.68 0.19
C THR A 8 10.81 -6.00 1.34
N ARG A 9 10.20 -5.87 2.53
CA ARG A 9 10.72 -5.03 3.63
C ARG A 9 10.48 -5.64 5.01
N ILE A 10 11.36 -5.33 5.96
CA ILE A 10 11.16 -5.55 7.40
C ILE A 10 10.83 -4.19 8.00
N VAL A 11 9.81 -4.14 8.85
CA VAL A 11 9.39 -2.91 9.55
C VAL A 11 9.59 -3.12 11.05
N VAL A 12 10.38 -2.26 11.67
CA VAL A 12 10.58 -2.21 13.11
C VAL A 12 9.81 -1.01 13.65
N VAL A 13 8.77 -1.27 14.44
CA VAL A 13 7.94 -0.23 15.06
C VAL A 13 8.40 -0.02 16.51
N LEU A 14 8.65 1.24 16.83
CA LEU A 14 9.07 1.75 18.14
C LEU A 14 7.97 2.69 18.68
N PRO A 15 6.91 2.15 19.31
CA PRO A 15 5.75 2.96 19.73
C PRO A 15 6.08 4.05 20.75
N SER A 16 7.05 3.81 21.64
CA SER A 16 7.45 4.75 22.70
C SER A 16 7.92 6.10 22.15
N ILE A 17 8.51 6.11 20.95
CA ILE A 17 8.98 7.31 20.27
C ILE A 17 8.19 7.62 18.99
N ARG A 18 7.10 6.88 18.73
CA ARG A 18 6.23 7.01 17.54
C ARG A 18 6.99 6.96 16.21
N ILE A 19 7.96 6.06 16.08
CA ILE A 19 8.74 5.85 14.85
C ILE A 19 8.58 4.43 14.34
N ALA A 20 8.50 4.28 13.01
CA ALA A 20 8.65 3.03 12.29
C ALA A 20 9.88 3.13 11.37
N VAL A 21 10.71 2.10 11.41
CA VAL A 21 11.91 1.97 10.58
C VAL A 21 11.71 0.84 9.59
N LYS A 22 11.79 1.13 8.29
CA LYS A 22 11.67 0.14 7.22
C LYS A 22 13.03 -0.15 6.61
N LEU A 23 13.38 -1.43 6.54
CA LEU A 23 14.61 -1.94 5.94
C LEU A 23 14.26 -2.85 4.75
N PRO A 24 14.92 -2.69 3.59
CA PRO A 24 14.69 -3.56 2.44
C PRO A 24 15.18 -4.97 2.72
N ARG A 25 14.50 -5.95 2.11
CA ARG A 25 14.89 -7.36 2.10
C ARG A 25 15.45 -7.68 0.72
N PHE A 26 16.58 -8.39 0.72
CA PHE A 26 17.23 -8.86 -0.49
C PHE A 26 17.01 -10.36 -0.62
N TYR A 27 16.39 -10.80 -1.71
CA TYR A 27 16.15 -12.21 -2.00
C TYR A 27 17.16 -12.72 -3.02
N ILE A 28 18.44 -12.72 -2.62
CA ILE A 28 19.57 -13.08 -3.49
C ILE A 28 19.36 -14.47 -4.10
N TRP A 29 18.97 -15.46 -3.29
CA TRP A 29 18.70 -16.82 -3.77
C TRP A 29 17.55 -16.90 -4.78
N ASN A 30 16.49 -16.12 -4.58
CA ASN A 30 15.39 -16.08 -5.55
C ASN A 30 15.84 -15.44 -6.86
N ALA A 31 16.63 -14.36 -6.79
CA ALA A 31 17.21 -13.72 -7.97
C ALA A 31 18.11 -14.70 -8.75
N ILE A 32 18.99 -15.42 -8.05
CA ILE A 32 19.84 -16.46 -8.63
C ILE A 32 18.98 -17.56 -9.27
N ARG A 33 17.98 -18.09 -8.55
CA ARG A 33 17.11 -19.15 -9.08
C ARG A 33 16.35 -18.70 -10.33
N THR A 34 15.82 -17.47 -10.34
CA THR A 34 15.15 -16.88 -11.49
C THR A 34 16.10 -16.76 -12.68
N MET A 35 17.32 -16.29 -12.44
CA MET A 35 18.36 -16.21 -13.47
C MET A 35 18.70 -17.60 -14.03
N PHE A 36 18.96 -18.59 -13.18
CA PHE A 36 19.23 -19.97 -13.60
C PHE A 36 18.07 -20.55 -14.43
N TRP A 37 16.83 -20.34 -14.00
CA TRP A 37 15.64 -20.83 -14.72
C TRP A 37 15.50 -20.18 -16.11
N LEU A 38 15.72 -18.86 -16.23
CA LEU A 38 15.66 -18.14 -17.49
C LEU A 38 16.75 -18.58 -18.48
N VAL A 39 17.98 -18.74 -17.98
CA VAL A 39 19.17 -19.09 -18.75
C VAL A 39 19.13 -20.55 -19.21
N PHE A 40 19.02 -21.48 -18.27
CA PHE A 40 19.28 -22.90 -18.53
C PHE A 40 18.02 -23.68 -18.91
N LYS A 41 16.86 -23.37 -18.32
CA LYS A 41 15.63 -24.13 -18.58
C LYS A 41 14.91 -23.67 -19.83
N HIS A 42 14.85 -22.37 -20.07
CA HIS A 42 14.12 -21.82 -21.21
C HIS A 42 15.00 -21.45 -22.41
N ARG A 43 16.35 -21.47 -22.27
CA ARG A 43 17.30 -21.01 -23.30
C ARG A 43 16.94 -19.62 -23.85
N ARG A 44 16.24 -18.80 -23.06
CA ARG A 44 15.71 -17.48 -23.47
C ARG A 44 16.72 -16.38 -23.13
N TRP A 45 17.96 -16.54 -23.60
CA TRP A 45 19.04 -15.58 -23.37
C TRP A 45 18.66 -14.14 -23.76
N ARG A 46 17.89 -13.97 -24.83
CA ARG A 46 17.36 -12.67 -25.27
C ARG A 46 16.36 -12.04 -24.28
N ARG A 47 15.65 -12.83 -23.45
CA ARG A 47 14.72 -12.32 -22.43
C ARG A 47 15.37 -12.04 -21.09
N ILE A 48 16.63 -12.44 -20.88
CA ILE A 48 17.35 -12.08 -19.65
C ILE A 48 17.41 -10.56 -19.53
N TRP A 49 17.76 -9.85 -20.61
CA TRP A 49 17.70 -8.40 -20.66
C TRP A 49 16.34 -7.83 -20.23
N GLN A 50 15.24 -8.41 -20.70
CA GLN A 50 13.92 -7.96 -20.26
C GLN A 50 13.76 -8.14 -18.74
N PHE A 51 14.07 -9.30 -18.18
CA PHE A 51 13.90 -9.58 -16.75
C PHE A 51 14.93 -8.92 -15.83
N THR A 52 16.08 -8.50 -16.36
CA THR A 52 17.16 -7.82 -15.62
C THR A 52 16.97 -6.30 -15.62
N PHE A 53 16.35 -5.74 -16.65
CA PHE A 53 16.10 -4.29 -16.78
C PHE A 53 14.62 -3.92 -16.61
N CYS A 54 13.80 -4.87 -16.17
CA CYS A 54 12.44 -4.66 -15.71
C CYS A 54 12.38 -3.67 -14.53
N HIS A 55 11.29 -2.89 -14.44
CA HIS A 55 11.01 -2.04 -13.30
C HIS A 55 10.97 -2.87 -11.99
N PRO A 56 11.56 -2.41 -10.87
CA PRO A 56 11.61 -3.15 -9.59
C PRO A 56 10.24 -3.51 -8.99
N GLU A 57 9.16 -2.88 -9.45
CA GLU A 57 7.79 -3.21 -9.02
C GLU A 57 7.23 -4.47 -9.68
N MET A 58 7.79 -4.90 -10.81
CA MET A 58 7.32 -6.11 -11.50
C MET A 58 7.70 -7.36 -10.73
N TRP A 59 6.68 -7.98 -10.11
CA TRP A 59 6.82 -9.20 -9.32
C TRP A 59 7.54 -10.32 -10.06
N GLY A 60 8.40 -11.05 -9.34
CA GLY A 60 9.11 -12.21 -9.85
C GLY A 60 10.33 -11.90 -10.74
N THR A 61 10.65 -10.62 -10.97
CA THR A 61 11.83 -10.21 -11.74
C THR A 61 13.08 -10.11 -10.86
N ILE A 62 14.27 -10.13 -11.47
CA ILE A 62 15.54 -10.00 -10.74
C ILE A 62 15.61 -8.64 -10.01
N PRO A 63 15.30 -7.50 -10.65
CA PRO A 63 15.22 -6.20 -9.97
C PRO A 63 14.23 -6.19 -8.80
N HIS A 64 13.10 -6.87 -8.90
CA HIS A 64 12.16 -6.94 -7.79
C HIS A 64 12.74 -7.61 -6.55
N PHE A 65 13.42 -8.75 -6.72
CA PHE A 65 14.05 -9.48 -5.61
C PHE A 65 15.21 -8.74 -4.95
N LEU A 66 15.94 -7.91 -5.71
CA LEU A 66 17.14 -7.21 -5.23
C LEU A 66 16.87 -5.77 -4.82
N LEU A 67 15.97 -5.08 -5.51
CA LEU A 67 15.78 -3.63 -5.39
C LEU A 67 14.34 -3.24 -5.02
N GLY A 68 13.38 -4.17 -5.01
CA GLY A 68 11.97 -3.86 -4.75
C GLY A 68 11.74 -3.15 -3.41
N GLY A 69 12.45 -3.56 -2.36
CA GLY A 69 12.36 -2.88 -1.05
C GLY A 69 12.99 -1.48 -1.05
N ILE A 70 14.13 -1.31 -1.74
CA ILE A 70 14.81 -0.02 -1.88
C ILE A 70 13.92 0.94 -2.65
N HIS A 71 13.40 0.49 -3.80
CA HIS A 71 12.52 1.26 -4.66
C HIS A 71 11.28 1.74 -3.89
N ALA A 72 10.60 0.84 -3.18
CA ALA A 72 9.42 1.20 -2.39
C ALA A 72 9.72 2.23 -1.30
N ASN A 73 10.80 2.04 -0.53
CA ASN A 73 11.23 2.98 0.50
C ASN A 73 11.63 4.36 -0.06
N TRP A 74 12.23 4.39 -1.25
CA TRP A 74 12.60 5.63 -1.91
C TRP A 74 11.37 6.36 -2.45
N LEU A 75 10.46 5.63 -3.09
CA LEU A 75 9.23 6.17 -3.64
C LEU A 75 8.34 6.77 -2.55
N GLU A 76 8.17 6.08 -1.41
CA GLU A 76 7.42 6.62 -0.25
C GLU A 76 7.99 7.98 0.21
N PHE A 77 9.32 8.07 0.33
CA PHE A 77 9.96 9.31 0.77
C PHE A 77 9.78 10.44 -0.24
N VAL A 78 10.11 10.20 -1.50
CA VAL A 78 9.99 11.21 -2.57
C VAL A 78 8.54 11.66 -2.73
N PHE A 79 7.60 10.72 -2.72
CA PHE A 79 6.17 11.01 -2.86
C PHE A 79 5.66 11.85 -1.68
N TYR A 80 6.02 11.49 -0.45
CA TYR A 80 5.63 12.26 0.72
C TYR A 80 6.24 13.67 0.72
N VAL A 81 7.54 13.79 0.42
CA VAL A 81 8.22 15.09 0.38
C VAL A 81 7.59 16.00 -0.67
N LYS A 82 7.26 15.46 -1.84
CA LYS A 82 6.66 16.22 -2.96
C LYS A 82 5.23 16.66 -2.67
N THR A 83 4.39 15.78 -2.16
CA THR A 83 2.94 16.03 -2.08
C THR A 83 2.48 16.53 -0.71
N ARG A 84 3.17 16.10 0.36
CA ARG A 84 2.73 16.31 1.75
C ARG A 84 1.26 15.94 1.97
N ASN A 85 0.75 14.97 1.21
CA ASN A 85 -0.67 14.64 1.23
C ASN A 85 -1.12 14.21 2.65
N PRO A 86 -2.20 14.77 3.20
CA PRO A 86 -2.64 14.52 4.57
C PRO A 86 -3.13 13.08 4.80
N PHE A 87 -3.54 12.36 3.76
CA PHE A 87 -3.86 10.93 3.85
C PHE A 87 -2.63 10.06 4.10
N LEU A 88 -1.42 10.58 3.92
CA LEU A 88 -0.19 9.84 4.16
C LEU A 88 0.25 9.96 5.61
N GLN A 89 0.84 8.86 6.08
CA GLN A 89 1.64 8.88 7.29
C GLN A 89 3.02 9.47 6.96
N PRO A 90 3.48 10.48 7.72
CA PRO A 90 4.72 11.20 7.42
C PRO A 90 5.95 10.31 7.30
N THR A 91 6.65 10.41 6.18
CA THR A 91 7.98 9.81 5.98
C THR A 91 9.04 10.87 6.20
N TYR A 92 9.76 10.77 7.32
CA TYR A 92 10.71 11.79 7.75
C TYR A 92 12.01 11.74 6.97
N PHE A 93 12.49 10.54 6.63
CA PHE A 93 13.81 10.35 6.04
C PHE A 93 13.89 9.04 5.26
N SER A 94 14.71 9.03 4.19
CA SER A 94 15.12 7.82 3.50
C SER A 94 16.57 7.91 3.03
N PHE A 95 17.42 6.96 3.45
CA PHE A 95 18.80 6.87 2.99
C PHE A 95 18.87 6.06 1.70
N PHE A 96 18.57 6.71 0.57
CA PHE A 96 18.54 6.09 -0.77
C PHE A 96 17.69 4.80 -0.81
N GLY A 97 16.62 4.71 -0.01
CA GLY A 97 15.77 3.53 0.10
C GLY A 97 16.30 2.38 0.97
N LEU A 98 17.57 2.41 1.39
CA LEU A 98 18.17 1.37 2.25
C LEU A 98 17.67 1.42 3.70
N LEU A 99 17.19 2.58 4.11
CA LEU A 99 16.60 2.84 5.42
C LEU A 99 15.53 3.89 5.21
N ASN A 100 14.31 3.64 5.67
CA ASN A 100 13.23 4.62 5.66
C ASN A 100 12.68 4.79 7.08
N ILE A 101 12.55 6.05 7.52
CA ILE A 101 12.05 6.42 8.85
C ILE A 101 10.72 7.13 8.66
N GLN A 102 9.67 6.56 9.24
CA GLN A 102 8.29 7.03 9.13
C GLN A 102 7.70 7.24 10.53
N LYS A 103 6.71 8.14 10.65
CA LYS A 103 5.92 8.27 11.87
C LYS A 103 5.12 7.00 12.09
N ALA A 104 5.23 6.36 13.26
CA ALA A 104 4.31 5.29 13.63
C ALA A 104 2.93 5.88 14.00
N GLY A 105 1.86 5.21 13.58
CA GLY A 105 0.48 5.57 13.94
C GLY A 105 -0.20 4.45 14.74
N LYS A 106 -1.33 4.76 15.37
CA LYS A 106 -2.22 3.75 15.97
C LYS A 106 -2.80 2.83 14.89
N GLU A 107 -2.67 1.52 15.07
CA GLU A 107 -3.15 0.50 14.13
C GLU A 107 -4.65 0.68 13.84
N CYS A 108 -5.05 0.62 12.57
CA CYS A 108 -6.45 0.64 12.19
C CYS A 108 -7.12 -0.67 12.58
N THR A 109 -8.08 -0.61 13.51
CA THR A 109 -8.82 -1.78 14.01
C THR A 109 -10.16 -1.99 13.30
N LEU A 110 -10.42 -1.24 12.22
CA LEU A 110 -11.63 -1.40 11.42
C LEU A 110 -11.56 -2.69 10.60
N GLU A 111 -12.73 -3.26 10.33
CA GLU A 111 -12.84 -4.44 9.48
C GLU A 111 -12.42 -4.14 8.05
N LEU A 112 -11.81 -5.13 7.39
CA LEU A 112 -11.36 -5.03 6.00
C LEU A 112 -12.47 -4.55 5.07
N VAL A 113 -13.66 -5.12 5.21
CA VAL A 113 -14.82 -4.80 4.34
C VAL A 113 -15.26 -3.35 4.53
N ASP A 114 -15.21 -2.82 5.75
CA ASP A 114 -15.64 -1.46 6.05
C ASP A 114 -14.64 -0.44 5.50
N VAL A 115 -13.34 -0.66 5.70
CA VAL A 115 -12.28 0.18 5.11
C VAL A 115 -12.38 0.18 3.59
N TRP A 116 -12.47 -1.01 2.99
CA TRP A 116 -12.50 -1.15 1.55
C TRP A 116 -13.72 -0.49 0.92
N CYS A 117 -14.92 -0.78 1.40
CA CYS A 117 -16.15 -0.24 0.83
C CYS A 117 -16.24 1.28 1.01
N ASN A 118 -15.82 1.81 2.16
CA ASN A 118 -15.78 3.25 2.40
C ASN A 118 -14.84 3.97 1.41
N LEU A 119 -13.61 3.48 1.26
CA LEU A 119 -12.66 4.04 0.28
C LEU A 119 -13.16 3.92 -1.17
N GLN A 120 -13.84 2.83 -1.50
CA GLN A 120 -14.43 2.68 -2.85
C GLN A 120 -15.57 3.66 -3.12
N GLU A 121 -16.42 3.91 -2.13
CA GLU A 121 -17.48 4.91 -2.22
C GLU A 121 -16.89 6.32 -2.42
N ILE A 122 -15.91 6.70 -1.61
CA ILE A 122 -15.24 8.01 -1.70
C ILE A 122 -14.56 8.19 -3.07
N THR A 123 -13.88 7.17 -3.57
CA THR A 123 -13.10 7.25 -4.81
C THR A 123 -13.89 6.93 -6.07
N ASN A 124 -15.19 6.62 -5.95
CA ASN A 124 -16.03 6.12 -7.05
C ASN A 124 -15.34 4.96 -7.79
N MET A 125 -15.01 3.91 -7.04
CA MET A 125 -14.27 2.72 -7.50
C MET A 125 -12.79 2.96 -7.88
N GLY A 126 -12.25 4.15 -7.63
CA GLY A 126 -10.89 4.54 -8.02
C GLY A 126 -9.77 3.74 -7.33
N CYS A 127 -10.02 3.17 -6.15
CA CYS A 127 -9.08 2.29 -5.44
C CYS A 127 -9.04 0.85 -5.99
N PHE A 128 -9.99 0.46 -6.86
CA PHE A 128 -10.11 -0.92 -7.37
C PHE A 128 -8.81 -1.48 -8.00
N PRO A 129 -8.08 -0.73 -8.85
CA PRO A 129 -6.88 -1.24 -9.51
C PRO A 129 -5.75 -1.67 -8.55
N ASP A 130 -5.73 -1.12 -7.33
CA ASP A 130 -4.73 -1.41 -6.31
C ASP A 130 -5.37 -1.88 -5.00
N GLY A 131 -6.36 -2.77 -5.12
CA GLY A 131 -7.16 -3.19 -3.98
C GLY A 131 -6.35 -3.85 -2.86
N HIS A 132 -5.20 -4.44 -3.15
CA HIS A 132 -4.33 -5.02 -2.13
C HIS A 132 -3.74 -3.96 -1.19
N ALA A 133 -3.39 -2.78 -1.71
CA ALA A 133 -2.90 -1.67 -0.91
C ALA A 133 -4.04 -1.03 -0.10
N PHE A 134 -5.22 -0.86 -0.70
CA PHE A 134 -6.31 -0.10 -0.10
C PHE A 134 -7.33 -0.92 0.72
N ALA A 135 -7.41 -2.23 0.55
CA ALA A 135 -8.34 -3.06 1.33
C ALA A 135 -7.79 -3.45 2.70
N ASN A 136 -6.46 -3.64 2.82
CA ASN A 136 -5.88 -4.19 4.04
C ASN A 136 -5.81 -3.13 5.17
N PRO A 137 -6.57 -3.27 6.28
CA PRO A 137 -6.52 -2.31 7.39
C PRO A 137 -5.12 -2.15 7.98
N ALA A 138 -4.29 -3.20 7.89
CA ALA A 138 -2.90 -3.18 8.38
C ALA A 138 -1.96 -2.31 7.53
N ASN A 139 -2.45 -1.62 6.49
CA ASN A 139 -1.71 -0.57 5.77
C ASN A 139 -2.05 0.85 6.26
N PHE A 140 -2.97 0.94 7.22
CA PHE A 140 -3.52 2.21 7.71
C PHE A 140 -3.37 2.37 9.22
N SER A 141 -3.30 3.62 9.63
CA SER A 141 -3.48 4.07 11.00
C SER A 141 -4.72 4.94 11.13
N LEU A 142 -5.37 4.89 12.28
CA LEU A 142 -6.54 5.71 12.60
C LEU A 142 -6.25 6.53 13.87
N GLU A 143 -6.07 7.83 13.71
CA GLU A 143 -5.82 8.77 14.81
C GLU A 143 -6.79 9.94 14.68
N ASP A 144 -7.49 10.26 15.77
CA ASP A 144 -8.43 11.40 15.85
C ASP A 144 -9.50 11.38 14.74
N GLY A 145 -10.01 10.18 14.43
CA GLY A 145 -10.99 9.95 13.38
C GLY A 145 -10.45 10.08 11.95
N LYS A 146 -9.13 10.26 11.78
CA LYS A 146 -8.49 10.43 10.48
C LYS A 146 -7.68 9.19 10.09
N LEU A 147 -8.04 8.61 8.95
CA LEU A 147 -7.33 7.50 8.34
C LEU A 147 -6.05 8.01 7.65
N ARG A 148 -4.93 7.33 7.89
CA ARG A 148 -3.65 7.62 7.24
C ARG A 148 -2.99 6.35 6.76
N MET A 149 -2.47 6.35 5.54
CA MET A 149 -1.79 5.22 4.92
C MET A 149 -0.28 5.28 5.18
N PHE A 150 0.34 4.17 5.56
CA PHE A 150 1.80 4.09 5.71
C PHE A 150 2.50 3.25 4.65
N ASP A 151 1.80 2.37 3.94
CA ASP A 151 2.35 1.62 2.80
C ASP A 151 1.86 2.21 1.48
N TYR A 152 2.68 3.06 0.86
CA TYR A 152 2.36 3.73 -0.41
C TYR A 152 3.55 3.73 -1.37
N GLY A 153 4.39 2.69 -1.26
CA GLY A 153 5.63 2.54 -2.03
C GLY A 153 5.45 1.94 -3.43
N SER A 154 4.28 2.08 -4.04
CA SER A 154 4.04 1.67 -5.44
C SER A 154 3.56 2.84 -6.29
N VAL A 155 3.89 2.84 -7.59
CA VAL A 155 3.42 3.85 -8.55
C VAL A 155 1.90 3.89 -8.62
N GLY A 156 1.23 2.74 -8.71
CA GLY A 156 -0.23 2.65 -8.77
C GLY A 156 -0.89 3.25 -7.51
N THR A 157 -0.35 2.95 -6.34
CA THR A 157 -0.83 3.53 -5.07
C THR A 157 -0.66 5.06 -5.08
N CYS A 158 0.50 5.55 -5.54
CA CYS A 158 0.79 6.99 -5.63
C CYS A 158 -0.16 7.71 -6.59
N GLU A 159 -0.53 7.10 -7.71
CA GLU A 159 -1.50 7.65 -8.68
C GLU A 159 -2.89 7.81 -8.05
N VAL A 160 -3.38 6.77 -7.36
CA VAL A 160 -4.67 6.82 -6.65
C VAL A 160 -4.64 7.92 -5.59
N ILE A 161 -3.59 8.00 -4.78
CA ILE A 161 -3.47 9.02 -3.72
C ILE A 161 -3.34 10.43 -4.31
N SER A 162 -2.61 10.60 -5.41
CA SER A 162 -2.50 11.90 -6.08
C SER A 162 -3.85 12.41 -6.54
N LYS A 163 -4.76 11.51 -6.91
CA LYS A 163 -6.10 11.85 -7.41
C LYS A 163 -7.13 12.01 -6.30
N TYR A 164 -7.06 11.19 -5.25
CA TYR A 164 -8.14 11.08 -4.26
C TYR A 164 -7.70 11.29 -2.81
N GLY A 165 -6.41 11.47 -2.52
CA GLY A 165 -5.85 11.50 -1.17
C GLY A 165 -6.54 12.50 -0.25
N ASP A 166 -6.74 13.74 -0.70
CA ASP A 166 -7.39 14.77 0.10
C ASP A 166 -8.84 14.42 0.41
N LYS A 167 -9.56 13.89 -0.58
CA LYS A 167 -10.93 13.42 -0.43
C LYS A 167 -11.03 12.26 0.56
N MET A 168 -10.16 11.27 0.44
CA MET A 168 -10.05 10.14 1.39
C MET A 168 -9.77 10.63 2.81
N PHE A 169 -8.90 11.61 2.99
CA PHE A 169 -8.61 12.17 4.31
C PHE A 169 -9.79 12.95 4.92
N GLN A 170 -10.54 13.67 4.09
CA GLN A 170 -11.65 14.52 4.53
C GLN A 170 -12.92 13.72 4.81
N GLU A 171 -13.28 12.83 3.90
CA GLU A 171 -14.60 12.18 3.85
C GLU A 171 -14.64 10.79 4.51
N PHE A 172 -13.49 10.20 4.84
CA PHE A 172 -13.48 8.89 5.50
C PHE A 172 -14.22 8.92 6.83
N ASP A 173 -15.31 8.14 6.91
CA ASP A 173 -16.08 7.92 8.13
C ASP A 173 -15.61 6.68 8.90
N PRO A 174 -14.97 6.81 10.08
CA PRO A 174 -14.57 5.66 10.89
C PRO A 174 -15.74 4.85 11.46
N ASN A 175 -16.98 5.37 11.41
CA ASN A 175 -18.18 4.67 11.85
C ASN A 175 -18.93 3.98 10.70
N PHE A 176 -18.39 4.06 9.47
CA PHE A 176 -18.95 3.38 8.32
C PHE A 176 -19.05 1.88 8.60
N SER A 177 -20.18 1.29 8.23
CA SER A 177 -20.41 -0.15 8.32
C SER A 177 -21.12 -0.62 7.06
N TRP A 178 -20.45 -1.48 6.31
CA TRP A 178 -20.98 -2.03 5.06
C TRP A 178 -22.27 -2.81 5.28
N GLU A 179 -22.39 -3.52 6.40
CA GLU A 179 -23.64 -4.23 6.72
C GLU A 179 -24.83 -3.28 6.92
N LYS A 180 -24.60 -2.15 7.62
CA LYS A 180 -25.64 -1.13 7.82
C LYS A 180 -26.01 -0.48 6.49
N PHE A 181 -25.01 -0.13 5.67
CA PHE A 181 -25.21 0.43 4.34
C PHE A 181 -26.03 -0.52 3.46
N LYS A 182 -25.67 -1.81 3.42
CA LYS A 182 -26.38 -2.83 2.64
C LYS A 182 -27.84 -2.98 3.07
N LYS A 183 -28.11 -3.01 4.38
CA LYS A 183 -29.49 -3.09 4.93
C LYS A 183 -30.31 -1.86 4.54
N LEU A 184 -29.73 -0.66 4.64
CA LEU A 184 -30.39 0.59 4.27
C LEU A 184 -30.71 0.63 2.77
N SER A 185 -29.74 0.29 1.91
CA SER A 185 -29.90 0.24 0.46
C SER A 185 -30.99 -0.74 0.03
N LEU A 186 -31.07 -1.92 0.66
CA LEU A 186 -32.13 -2.90 0.41
C LEU A 186 -33.51 -2.38 0.85
N HIS A 187 -33.58 -1.69 1.98
CA HIS A 187 -34.81 -1.07 2.46
C HIS A 187 -35.32 -0.02 1.48
N ILE A 188 -34.44 0.91 1.05
CA ILE A 188 -34.78 1.97 0.08
C ILE A 188 -35.26 1.35 -1.24
N TYR A 189 -34.54 0.37 -1.78
CA TYR A 189 -34.94 -0.33 -2.99
C TYR A 189 -36.34 -0.96 -2.87
N THR A 190 -36.65 -1.55 -1.72
CA THR A 190 -37.94 -2.18 -1.46
C THR A 190 -39.08 -1.15 -1.40
N GLN A 191 -38.82 0.04 -0.84
CA GLN A 191 -39.80 1.13 -0.81
C GLN A 191 -40.05 1.69 -2.20
N ILE A 192 -39.00 1.94 -3.00
CA ILE A 192 -39.14 2.42 -4.39
C ILE A 192 -39.97 1.44 -5.22
N LYS A 193 -39.68 0.13 -5.11
CA LYS A 193 -40.43 -0.90 -5.84
C LYS A 193 -41.91 -1.02 -5.43
N ARG A 194 -42.27 -0.59 -4.21
CA ARG A 194 -43.68 -0.55 -3.77
C ARG A 194 -44.44 0.67 -4.31
N LEU A 195 -43.71 1.71 -4.72
CA LEU A 195 -44.27 2.95 -5.26
C LEU A 195 -44.34 2.97 -6.80
N SER A 196 -43.65 2.02 -7.46
CA SER A 196 -43.70 1.78 -8.92
C SER A 196 -44.74 0.72 -9.29
#